data_AF-A0A4Q3DP07-F1
#
_entry.id   AF-A0A4Q3DP07-F1
#
_cell.length_a   1.000
_cell.length_b   1.000
_cell.length_c   1.000
_cell.angle_alpha   90.00
_cell.angle_beta   90.00
_cell.angle_gamma   90.00
#
_symmetry.space_group_name_H-M   'P 1'
#
loop_
_entity.id
_entity.type
_entity.pdbx_description
1 polymer ?
#
loop_
_entity_poly.entity_id
_entity_poly.type
_entity_poly.pdbx_seq_one_letter_code
_entity_poly.pdbx_strand_id
1 'polypeptide(L)' 'LNNPVLGDSLIQISKELLKLDTNNATQVFGTPDDMKVKSSMTLFASVSDANAVFQQVLNKFYSGSKDEKTLQILGIK' A
#
# COMPACT_ATOMS: atom_id res chain seq x y z
N LEU A 1 -8.18 8.00 7.25
CA LEU A 1 -7.18 7.54 8.24
C LEU A 1 -7.46 8.03 9.67
N ASN A 2 -8.44 8.92 9.87
CA ASN A 2 -8.69 9.58 11.16
C ASN A 2 -9.41 8.69 12.20
N ASN A 3 -9.60 7.40 11.91
CA ASN A 3 -9.99 6.45 12.95
C ASN A 3 -8.71 6.10 13.73
N PRO A 4 -8.63 6.41 15.03
CA PRO A 4 -7.38 6.31 15.78
C PRO A 4 -6.88 4.86 15.87
N VAL A 5 -7.77 3.87 15.94
CA VAL A 5 -7.35 2.47 16.05
C VAL A 5 -6.95 1.91 14.69
N LEU A 6 -7.82 2.06 13.68
CA LEU A 6 -7.63 1.44 12.37
C LEU A 6 -6.55 2.14 11.54
N GLY A 7 -6.46 3.47 11.62
CA GLY A 7 -5.45 4.26 10.93
C GLY A 7 -4.04 3.95 11.44
N ASP A 8 -3.86 3.94 12.76
CA ASP A 8 -2.58 3.65 13.39
C ASP A 8 -2.14 2.20 13.15
N SER A 9 -3.08 1.26 13.27
CA SER A 9 -2.81 -0.16 12.99
C SER A 9 -2.36 -0.36 11.54
N LEU A 10 -3.01 0.31 10.58
CA LEU A 10 -2.63 0.24 9.18
C LEU A 10 -1.24 0.83 8.93
N ILE A 11 -0.91 1.96 9.54
CA ILE A 11 0.43 2.56 9.44
C ILE A 11 1.48 1.64 10.07
N GLN A 12 1.19 1.07 11.24
CA GLN A 12 2.11 0.20 11.96
C GLN A 12 2.40 -1.08 11.16
N ILE A 13 1.38 -1.77 10.66
CA ILE A 13 1.60 -2.99 9.88
C ILE A 13 2.34 -2.69 8.57
N SER A 14 2.06 -1.55 7.90
CA SER A 14 2.82 -1.12 6.72
C SER A 14 4.30 -0.87 7.05
N LYS A 15 4.63 -0.33 8.23
CA LYS A 15 6.02 -0.17 8.68
C LYS A 15 6.70 -1.52 8.92
N GLU A 16 6.01 -2.51 9.48
CA GLU A 16 6.58 -3.85 9.66
C GLU A 16 6.87 -4.54 8.33
N LEU A 17 6.01 -4.39 7.31
CA LEU A 17 6.26 -4.89 5.96
C LEU A 17 7.54 -4.33 5.34
N LEU A 18 7.87 -3.07 5.64
CA LEU A 18 9.10 -2.45 5.16
C LEU A 18 10.36 -3.05 5.78
N LYS A 19 10.27 -3.77 6.90
CA LYS A 19 11.42 -4.43 7.55
C LYS A 19 11.75 -5.82 6.98
N LEU A 20 10.87 -6.41 6.17
CA LEU A 20 11.12 -7.73 5.58
C LEU A 20 12.35 -7.71 4.64
N ASP A 21 13.13 -8.78 4.59
CA ASP A 21 14.32 -8.83 3.71
C ASP A 21 13.97 -9.05 2.22
N THR A 22 12.70 -9.31 1.91
CA THR A 22 12.22 -9.52 0.55
C THR A 22 11.44 -8.32 0.02
N ASN A 23 11.55 -8.11 -1.29
CA ASN A 23 10.77 -7.15 -2.07
C ASN A 23 9.68 -7.85 -2.90
N ASN A 24 9.51 -9.16 -2.76
CA ASN A 24 8.52 -9.92 -3.52
C ASN A 24 7.18 -9.96 -2.78
N ALA A 25 6.21 -9.19 -3.26
CA ALA A 25 4.86 -9.14 -2.68
C ALA A 25 4.19 -10.53 -2.67
N THR A 26 4.28 -11.28 -3.77
CA THR A 26 3.67 -12.59 -3.91
C THR A 26 4.30 -13.62 -2.95
N GLN A 27 5.59 -13.48 -2.61
CA GLN A 27 6.22 -14.32 -1.59
C GLN A 27 5.64 -14.08 -0.19
N VAL A 28 5.29 -12.83 0.12
CA VAL A 28 4.79 -12.44 1.45
C VAL A 28 3.29 -12.70 1.58
N PHE A 29 2.51 -12.34 0.55
CA PHE A 29 1.05 -12.34 0.59
C PHE A 29 0.39 -13.45 -0.21
N GLY A 30 1.10 -14.04 -1.18
CA GLY A 30 0.50 -14.92 -2.17
C GLY A 30 -0.44 -14.19 -3.14
N THR A 31 -0.93 -14.92 -4.13
CA THR A 31 -1.96 -14.43 -5.07
C THR A 31 -3.34 -14.91 -4.59
N PRO A 32 -4.38 -14.06 -4.61
CA PRO A 32 -4.46 -12.72 -5.23
C PRO A 32 -4.22 -11.55 -4.25
N ASP A 33 -3.73 -11.82 -3.04
CA ASP A 33 -3.63 -10.80 -1.99
C ASP A 33 -2.50 -9.81 -2.23
N ASP A 34 -1.46 -10.22 -2.95
CA ASP A 34 -0.44 -9.32 -3.51
C ASP A 34 -1.05 -8.17 -4.34
N MET A 35 -2.06 -8.44 -5.18
CA MET A 35 -2.75 -7.38 -5.92
C MET A 35 -3.60 -6.50 -4.99
N LYS A 36 -4.27 -7.09 -3.99
CA LYS A 36 -5.09 -6.31 -3.04
C LYS A 36 -4.24 -5.35 -2.22
N VAL A 37 -3.04 -5.75 -1.80
CA VAL A 37 -2.09 -4.87 -1.13
C VAL A 37 -1.70 -3.72 -2.05
N LYS A 38 -1.41 -4.00 -3.33
CA LYS A 38 -1.12 -2.94 -4.32
C LYS A 38 -2.27 -1.93 -4.45
N SER A 39 -3.50 -2.40 -4.60
CA SER A 39 -4.70 -1.54 -4.69
C SER A 39 -4.91 -0.73 -3.40
N SER A 40 -4.80 -1.36 -2.24
CA SER A 40 -4.95 -0.70 -0.93
C SER A 40 -3.90 0.39 -0.72
N MET A 41 -2.62 0.08 -0.95
CA MET A 41 -1.55 1.06 -0.80
C MET A 41 -1.68 2.20 -1.81
N THR A 42 -2.17 1.92 -3.02
CA THR A 42 -2.48 2.95 -4.04
C THR A 42 -3.58 3.88 -3.57
N LEU A 43 -4.67 3.34 -3.03
CA LEU A 43 -5.78 4.11 -2.49
C LEU A 43 -5.30 5.05 -1.37
N PHE A 44 -4.64 4.50 -0.35
CA PHE A 44 -4.19 5.29 0.79
C PHE A 44 -3.07 6.27 0.45
N ALA A 45 -2.16 5.93 -0.47
CA ALA A 45 -1.14 6.86 -0.96
C ALA A 45 -1.71 7.99 -1.84
N SER A 46 -2.97 7.91 -2.26
CA SER A 46 -3.62 8.95 -3.09
C SER A 46 -4.47 9.92 -2.27
N VAL A 47 -4.57 9.72 -0.95
CA VAL A 47 -5.23 10.68 -0.05
C VAL A 47 -4.27 11.84 0.26
N SER A 48 -4.79 13.07 0.26
CA SER A 48 -4.03 14.26 0.68
C SER A 48 -3.50 14.08 2.11
N ASP A 49 -2.25 14.47 2.35
CA ASP A 49 -1.55 14.33 3.64
C ASP A 49 -1.48 12.88 4.17
N ALA A 50 -1.56 11.88 3.28
CA ALA A 50 -1.37 10.50 3.66
C ALA A 50 0.04 10.23 4.18
N ASN A 51 0.15 9.26 5.09
CA ASN A 51 1.45 8.82 5.59
C ASN A 51 2.29 8.24 4.44
N ALA A 52 3.54 8.69 4.31
CA ALA A 52 4.46 8.26 3.26
C ALA A 52 4.72 6.75 3.24
N VAL A 53 4.43 6.03 4.33
CA VAL A 53 4.60 4.57 4.42
C VAL A 53 3.87 3.83 3.30
N PHE A 54 2.70 4.30 2.85
CA PHE A 54 1.95 3.62 1.79
C PHE A 54 2.69 3.67 0.44
N GLN A 55 3.27 4.82 0.10
CA GLN A 55 4.12 4.96 -1.08
C GLN A 55 5.42 4.17 -0.92
N GLN A 56 5.98 4.08 0.28
CA GLN A 56 7.18 3.26 0.53
C GLN A 56 6.90 1.77 0.32
N VAL A 57 5.73 1.27 0.74
CA VAL A 57 5.31 -0.12 0.48
C VAL A 57 5.18 -0.34 -1.04
N LEU A 58 4.58 0.60 -1.77
CA LEU A 58 4.52 0.56 -3.25
C LEU A 58 5.92 0.51 -3.87
N ASN A 59 6.84 1.35 -3.39
CA ASN A 59 8.22 1.39 -3.85
C ASN A 59 8.95 0.06 -3.63
N LYS A 60 8.79 -0.51 -2.43
CA LYS A 60 9.47 -1.74 -2.04
C LYS A 60 8.97 -2.96 -2.83
N PHE A 61 7.65 -3.15 -2.89
CA PHE A 61 7.06 -4.40 -3.38
C PHE A 61 6.61 -4.35 -4.84
N TYR A 62 6.45 -3.15 -5.41
CA TYR A 62 5.90 -2.96 -6.76
C TYR A 62 6.69 -1.93 -7.58
N SER A 63 7.93 -1.64 -7.18
CA SER A 63 8.80 -0.66 -7.85
C SER A 63 8.17 0.73 -8.02
N GLY A 64 7.29 1.11 -7.09
CA GLY A 64 6.55 2.37 -7.10
C GLY A 64 5.33 2.39 -8.03
N SER A 65 5.08 1.30 -8.76
CA SER A 65 3.91 1.15 -9.62
C SER A 65 2.63 1.13 -8.79
N LYS A 66 1.73 2.06 -9.10
CA LYS A 66 0.37 2.11 -8.55
C LYS A 66 -0.55 1.12 -9.27
N ASP A 67 -1.62 0.73 -8.61
CA ASP A 67 -2.69 -0.06 -9.22
C ASP A 67 -3.57 0.84 -10.12
N GLU A 68 -3.59 0.55 -11.42
CA GLU A 68 -4.25 1.43 -12.40
C GLU A 68 -5.76 1.47 -12.23
N LYS A 69 -6.39 0.34 -11.88
CA LYS A 69 -7.84 0.27 -11.65
C LYS A 69 -8.24 1.15 -10.46
N THR A 70 -7.46 1.11 -9.38
CA THR A 70 -7.68 2.00 -8.23
C THR A 70 -7.60 3.47 -8.64
N LEU A 71 -6.61 3.86 -9.45
CA LEU A 71 -6.49 5.25 -9.92
C LEU A 71 -7.67 5.69 -10.81
N GLN A 72 -8.16 4.80 -11.67
CA GLN A 72 -9.34 5.06 -12.50
C GLN A 72 -10.60 5.25 -11.66
N ILE A 73 -10.82 4.40 -10.64
CA ILE A 73 -11.95 4.52 -9.72
C ILE A 73 -11.90 5.85 -8.95
N LEU A 74 -10.70 6.33 -8.63
CA LEU A 74 -10.49 7.62 -7.95
C LEU A 74 -10.60 8.84 -8.91
N GLY A 75 -10.65 8.63 -10.22
CA GLY A 75 -10.67 9.72 -11.21
C GLY A 75 -9.35 10.51 -11.31
N ILE A 76 -8.23 9.90 -10.93
CA ILE A 76 -6.88 10.52 -10.96
C ILE A 76 -6.15 10.18 -12.27
N LYS A 77 -6.68 9.25 -13.05
CA LYS A 77 -6.16 8.79 -14.34
C LYS A 77 -7.29 8.66 -15.34
#